data_AF-A0A3C0USS4-F1
#
_entry.id   AF-A0A3C0USS4-F1
#
_cell.length_a   1.000
_cell.length_b   1.000
_cell.length_c   1.000
_cell.angle_alpha   90.00
_cell.angle_beta   90.00
_cell.angle_gamma   90.00
#
_symmetry.space_group_name_H-M   'P 1'
#
loop_
_entity.id
_entity.type
_entity.pdbx_description
1 polymer ?
#
loop_
_entity_poly.entity_id
_entity_poly.type
_entity_poly.pdbx_seq_one_letter_code
_entity_poly.pdbx_strand_id
1 'polypeptide(L)'
;MFNLNRRKFLRSAIVSTSAATLLSQETEAASPEADTFKEPAQNLPIKDEVDVLVCGAGPAGVSAAITAARAGAKTQLIEIHGCLGGVWTAGLLTYIFDFNKPGL
;
A
#
# COMPACT_ATOMS: atom_id res chain seq x y z
N MET A 1 -25.00 -20.23 -20.98
CA MET A 1 -24.42 -20.38 -19.63
C MET A 1 -22.93 -20.66 -19.78
N PHE A 2 -22.07 -19.69 -19.44
CA PHE A 2 -20.63 -19.77 -19.68
C PHE A 2 -19.95 -20.77 -18.73
N ASN A 3 -19.38 -21.85 -19.27
CA ASN A 3 -18.63 -22.83 -18.51
C ASN A 3 -17.15 -22.40 -18.42
N LEU A 4 -16.81 -21.68 -17.34
CA LEU A 4 -15.45 -21.27 -17.01
C LEU A 4 -14.73 -22.41 -16.28
N ASN A 5 -13.70 -22.97 -16.91
CA ASN A 5 -12.82 -23.97 -16.31
C ASN A 5 -11.48 -23.33 -15.90
N ARG A 6 -10.86 -23.75 -14.79
CA ARG A 6 -9.60 -23.20 -14.23
C ARG A 6 -8.50 -23.01 -15.29
N ARG A 7 -8.43 -23.92 -16.26
CA ARG A 7 -7.47 -23.87 -17.38
C ARG A 7 -7.73 -22.71 -18.36
N LYS A 8 -8.99 -22.35 -18.58
CA LYS A 8 -9.37 -21.18 -19.39
C LYS A 8 -9.07 -19.87 -18.65
N PHE A 9 -9.30 -19.84 -17.33
CA PHE A 9 -8.98 -18.69 -16.47
C PHE A 9 -7.48 -18.40 -16.40
N LEU A 10 -6.63 -19.42 -16.24
CA LEU A 10 -5.18 -19.23 -16.22
C LEU A 10 -4.63 -18.75 -17.57
N ARG A 11 -5.20 -19.21 -18.69
CA ARG A 11 -4.82 -18.72 -20.02
C ARG A 11 -5.21 -17.26 -20.24
N SER A 12 -6.40 -16.84 -19.82
CA SER A 12 -6.78 -15.42 -19.89
C SER A 12 -5.94 -14.55 -18.95
N ALA A 13 -5.56 -15.06 -17.78
CA ALA A 13 -4.69 -14.35 -16.86
C ALA A 13 -3.29 -14.10 -17.46
N ILE A 14 -2.67 -15.12 -18.09
CA ILE A 14 -1.34 -14.96 -18.71
C ILE A 14 -1.38 -14.00 -19.90
N VAL A 15 -2.40 -14.08 -20.76
CA VAL A 15 -2.58 -13.13 -21.88
C VAL A 15 -2.79 -11.71 -21.36
N SER A 16 -3.51 -11.55 -20.24
CA SER A 16 -3.67 -10.25 -19.60
C SER A 16 -2.37 -9.72 -19.00
N THR A 17 -1.47 -10.56 -18.48
CA THR A 17 -0.18 -10.11 -17.94
C THR A 17 0.77 -9.63 -19.05
N SER A 18 0.82 -10.29 -20.21
CA SER A 18 1.63 -9.84 -21.34
C SER A 18 1.09 -8.55 -21.98
N ALA A 19 -0.24 -8.41 -22.06
CA ALA A 19 -0.87 -7.16 -22.48
C ALA A 19 -0.69 -6.04 -21.42
N ALA A 20 -0.73 -6.37 -20.13
CA ALA A 20 -0.51 -5.42 -19.04
C ALA A 20 0.95 -4.94 -18.97
N THR A 21 1.94 -5.77 -19.31
CA THR A 21 3.33 -5.32 -19.42
C THR A 21 3.56 -4.37 -20.61
N LEU A 22 2.81 -4.53 -21.71
CA LEU A 22 2.83 -3.56 -22.80
C LEU A 22 2.04 -2.28 -22.46
N LEU A 23 1.05 -2.38 -21.56
CA LEU A 23 0.32 -1.24 -21.00
C LEU A 23 0.96 -0.66 -19.73
N SER A 24 2.12 -1.19 -19.30
CA SER A 24 2.97 -0.62 -18.25
C SER A 24 3.89 0.45 -18.85
N GLN A 25 3.40 1.21 -19.84
CA GLN A 25 3.90 2.55 -20.05
C GLN A 25 3.81 3.26 -18.72
N GLU A 26 4.97 3.66 -18.21
CA GLU A 26 5.11 4.54 -17.07
C GLU A 26 4.12 5.69 -17.25
N THR A 27 3.03 5.64 -16.49
CA THR A 27 2.28 6.86 -16.21
C THR A 27 3.15 7.62 -15.22
N GLU A 28 4.17 8.28 -15.75
CA GLU A 28 4.79 9.41 -15.11
C GLU A 28 3.65 10.38 -14.85
N ALA A 29 3.14 10.35 -13.62
CA ALA A 29 2.09 11.23 -13.19
C ALA A 29 2.66 12.65 -13.27
N ALA A 30 2.44 13.30 -14.42
CA ALA A 30 2.71 14.70 -14.63
C ALA A 30 1.88 15.46 -13.59
N SER A 31 2.52 15.75 -12.46
CA SER A 31 1.96 16.61 -11.41
C SER A 31 1.74 18.00 -12.02
N PRO A 32 0.56 18.62 -11.81
CA PRO A 32 0.30 19.95 -12.31
C PRO A 32 1.37 20.92 -11.79
N GLU A 33 1.86 21.81 -12.65
CA GLU A 33 2.84 22.85 -12.32
C GLU A 33 2.25 23.79 -11.26
N ALA A 34 2.38 23.38 -10.00
CA ALA A 34 1.96 24.13 -8.84
C ALA A 34 3.01 25.20 -8.53
N ASP A 35 2.55 26.34 -8.03
CA ASP A 35 3.39 27.38 -7.43
C ASP A 35 4.36 26.73 -6.43
N THR A 36 5.65 26.71 -6.78
CA THR A 36 6.66 25.89 -6.10
C THR A 36 7.37 26.70 -5.04
N PHE A 37 7.16 26.38 -3.77
CA PHE A 37 7.94 26.92 -2.66
C PHE A 37 9.30 26.21 -2.56
N LYS A 38 10.40 26.95 -2.68
CA LYS A 38 11.77 26.41 -2.49
C LYS A 38 12.18 26.54 -1.03
N GLU A 39 12.22 25.41 -0.32
CA GLU A 39 12.77 25.36 1.03
C GLU A 39 14.32 25.53 1.01
N PRO A 40 14.92 26.25 1.98
CA PRO A 40 16.37 26.35 2.10
C PRO A 40 17.05 24.98 2.29
N ALA A 41 18.13 24.73 1.57
CA ALA A 41 18.93 23.52 1.74
C ALA A 41 19.61 23.49 3.12
N GLN A 42 19.39 22.41 3.86
CA GLN A 42 19.98 22.18 5.18
C GLN A 42 20.55 20.77 5.30
N ASN A 43 21.66 20.64 6.04
CA ASN A 43 22.24 19.34 6.37
C ASN A 43 21.50 18.77 7.58
N LEU A 44 20.78 17.66 7.38
CA LEU A 44 20.06 16.97 8.44
C LEU A 44 20.83 15.72 8.89
N PRO A 45 20.87 15.42 10.20
CA PRO A 45 21.45 14.18 10.67
C PRO A 45 20.61 12.99 10.20
N ILE A 46 21.29 11.93 9.74
CA ILE A 46 20.64 10.66 9.42
C ILE A 46 20.21 10.01 10.74
N LYS A 47 18.90 9.75 10.89
CA LYS A 47 18.37 9.10 12.09
C LYS A 47 18.65 7.60 12.09
N ASP A 48 18.27 6.92 11.01
CA ASP A 48 18.39 5.48 10.84
C ASP A 48 18.56 5.13 9.35
N GLU A 49 19.40 4.14 9.04
CA GLU A 49 19.51 3.55 7.70
C GLU A 49 18.76 2.22 7.66
N VAL A 50 17.82 2.05 6.73
CA VAL A 50 16.98 0.85 6.61
C VAL A 50 16.81 0.48 5.14
N ASP A 51 16.64 -0.81 4.87
CA ASP A 51 16.40 -1.32 3.50
C ASP A 51 14.96 -1.01 3.05
N VAL A 52 14.01 -1.05 4.00
CA VAL A 52 12.59 -0.79 3.75
C VAL A 52 12.01 0.09 4.86
N LEU A 53 11.46 1.25 4.47
CA LEU A 53 10.66 2.11 5.34
C LEU A 53 9.19 2.01 4.93
N VAL A 54 8.33 1.63 5.87
CA VAL A 54 6.88 1.58 5.69
C VAL A 54 6.23 2.74 6.44
N CYS A 55 5.50 3.59 5.71
CA CYS A 55 4.77 4.72 6.26
C CYS A 55 3.28 4.39 6.43
N GLY A 56 2.80 4.39 7.67
CA GLY A 56 1.44 4.06 8.05
C GLY A 56 1.30 2.61 8.53
N ALA A 57 0.77 2.44 9.74
CA ALA A 57 0.56 1.14 10.40
C ALA A 57 -0.90 0.68 10.35
N GLY A 58 -1.59 0.91 9.24
CA GLY A 58 -2.84 0.22 8.92
C GLY A 58 -2.60 -1.27 8.58
N PRO A 59 -3.67 -2.03 8.27
CA PRO A 59 -3.56 -3.46 7.95
C PRO A 59 -2.58 -3.75 6.81
N ALA A 60 -2.58 -2.90 5.78
CA ALA A 60 -1.67 -3.01 4.64
C ALA A 60 -0.21 -2.75 5.05
N GLY A 61 0.06 -1.67 5.77
CA GLY A 61 1.42 -1.30 6.18
C GLY A 61 2.03 -2.28 7.18
N VAL A 62 1.26 -2.74 8.17
CA VAL A 62 1.71 -3.80 9.09
C VAL A 62 2.04 -5.08 8.33
N SER A 63 1.18 -5.49 7.38
CA SER A 63 1.43 -6.68 6.56
C SER A 63 2.68 -6.53 5.69
N ALA A 64 2.88 -5.35 5.09
CA ALA A 64 4.06 -5.04 4.28
C ALA A 64 5.35 -5.08 5.12
N ALA A 65 5.34 -4.43 6.29
CA ALA A 65 6.49 -4.40 7.20
C ALA A 65 6.88 -5.81 7.68
N ILE A 66 5.90 -6.62 8.08
CA ILE A 66 6.14 -8.01 8.49
C ILE A 66 6.70 -8.84 7.34
N THR A 67 6.17 -8.67 6.13
CA THR A 67 6.61 -9.42 4.95
C THR A 67 8.05 -9.05 4.57
N ALA A 68 8.38 -7.75 4.56
CA ALA A 68 9.74 -7.27 4.30
C ALA A 68 10.73 -7.78 5.35
N ALA A 69 10.38 -7.70 6.64
CA ALA A 69 11.21 -8.21 7.72
C ALA A 69 11.43 -9.73 7.61
N ARG A 70 10.38 -10.49 7.25
CA ARG A 70 10.49 -11.95 7.03
C ARG A 70 11.33 -12.32 5.80
N ALA A 71 11.43 -11.43 4.82
CA ALA A 71 12.33 -11.57 3.67
C ALA A 71 13.80 -11.23 4.01
N GLY A 72 14.08 -10.79 5.25
CA GLY A 72 15.43 -10.49 5.73
C GLY A 72 15.84 -9.02 5.64
N ALA A 73 14.95 -8.13 5.22
CA ALA A 73 15.23 -6.70 5.11
C ALA A 73 15.26 -6.02 6.50
N LYS A 74 16.23 -5.13 6.72
CA LYS A 74 16.20 -4.19 7.86
C LYS A 74 15.03 -3.23 7.64
N THR A 75 13.93 -3.47 8.35
CA THR A 75 12.64 -2.83 8.09
C THR A 75 12.25 -1.90 9.24
N GLN A 76 11.81 -0.68 8.92
CA GLN A 76 11.21 0.25 9.86
C GLN A 76 9.75 0.52 9.48
N LEU A 77 8.86 0.49 10.46
CA LEU A 77 7.47 0.93 10.33
C LEU A 77 7.29 2.21 11.15
N ILE A 78 6.65 3.22 10.56
CA ILE A 78 6.28 4.47 11.25
C ILE A 78 4.78 4.72 11.14
N GLU A 79 4.21 5.33 12.17
CA GLU A 79 2.79 5.66 12.28
C GLU A 79 2.65 7.02 12.94
N ILE A 80 1.74 7.85 12.43
CA ILE A 80 1.44 9.18 12.95
C ILE A 80 0.48 9.10 14.14
N HIS A 81 -0.39 8.10 14.15
CA HIS A 81 -1.29 7.83 15.26
C HIS A 81 -0.52 7.21 16.44
N GLY A 82 -0.98 7.43 17.67
CA GLY A 82 -0.40 6.81 18.87
C GLY A 82 -0.68 5.30 19.01
N CYS A 83 -1.18 4.65 17.95
CA CYS A 83 -1.56 3.24 17.94
C CYS A 83 -1.46 2.65 16.53
N LEU A 84 -1.28 1.33 16.43
CA LEU A 84 -1.30 0.60 15.17
C LEU A 84 -2.75 0.19 14.80
N GLY A 85 -2.95 -0.18 13.53
CA GLY A 85 -4.23 -0.63 12.97
C GLY A 85 -4.93 0.40 12.08
N GLY A 86 -4.37 1.61 11.94
CA GLY A 86 -4.93 2.67 11.10
C GLY A 86 -6.39 2.97 11.47
N VAL A 87 -7.26 3.13 10.46
CA VAL A 87 -8.68 3.46 10.67
C VAL A 87 -9.45 2.40 11.46
N TRP A 88 -8.97 1.15 11.51
CA TRP A 88 -9.61 0.11 12.32
C TRP A 88 -9.52 0.39 13.82
N THR A 89 -8.39 0.98 14.25
CA THR A 89 -8.14 1.33 15.65
C THR A 89 -8.40 2.81 15.89
N ALA A 90 -7.67 3.69 15.21
CA ALA A 90 -7.73 5.14 15.42
C ALA A 90 -9.07 5.75 14.97
N GLY A 91 -9.71 5.15 13.96
CA GLY A 91 -11.01 5.60 13.44
C GLY A 91 -12.22 4.93 14.11
N LEU A 92 -12.01 4.05 15.10
CA LEU A 92 -13.06 3.30 15.79
C LEU A 92 -14.01 2.55 14.84
N LEU A 93 -13.48 2.06 13.70
CA LEU A 93 -14.30 1.39 12.68
C LEU A 93 -15.06 0.18 13.24
N THR A 94 -14.44 -0.56 14.18
CA THR A 94 -15.09 -1.69 14.86
C THR A 94 -16.33 -1.28 15.67
N TYR A 95 -16.45 -0.02 16.06
CA TYR A 95 -17.63 0.50 16.76
C TYR A 95 -18.76 0.89 15.80
N ILE A 96 -18.42 1.24 14.55
CA ILE A 96 -19.39 1.56 13.49
C ILE A 96 -20.00 0.29 12.89
N PHE A 97 -19.25 -0.82 12.88
CA PHE A 97 -19.80 -2.11 12.48
C PHE A 97 -20.76 -2.63 13.55
N ASP A 98 -22.04 -2.29 13.41
CA ASP A 98 -23.14 -3.04 14.02
C ASP A 98 -23.17 -4.44 13.38
N PHE A 99 -22.64 -5.42 14.11
CA PHE A 99 -22.62 -6.83 13.70
C PHE A 99 -24.03 -7.44 13.56
N ASN A 100 -25.08 -6.72 13.96
CA ASN A 100 -26.46 -7.17 13.92
C ASN A 100 -27.34 -6.41 12.90
N LYS A 101 -26.75 -5.65 11.97
CA LYS A 101 -27.50 -4.95 10.92
C LYS A 101 -27.76 -5.85 9.71
N PRO A 102 -28.98 -5.91 9.14
CA PRO A 102 -29.32 -6.76 7.99
C PRO A 102 -28.74 -6.29 6.63
N GLY A 103 -27.61 -5.59 6.62
CA GLY A 103 -27.05 -4.96 5.41
C GLY A 103 -27.73 -3.63 5.07
N LEU A 104 -27.17 -2.89 4.11
CA LEU A 104 -27.84 -1.76 3.45
C LEU A 104 -28.74 -2.28 2.32
#